data_AF-A0A7R9VCF8-F1
#
_entry.id   AF-A0A7R9VCF8-F1
#
_cell.length_a   1.000
_cell.length_b   1.000
_cell.length_c   1.000
_cell.angle_alpha   90.00
_cell.angle_beta   90.00
_cell.angle_gamma   90.00
#
_symmetry.space_group_name_H-M   'P 1'
#
loop_
_entity.id
_entity.type
_entity.pdbx_description
1 polymer ?
#
loop_
_entity_poly.entity_id
_entity_poly.type
_entity_poly.pdbx_seq_one_letter_code
_entity_poly.pdbx_strand_id
1 'polypeptide(L)'
;IHSPSQYTFHLFDRLIMLVRGKVVYFGPTKEATTFAISNSPKVKEMTTGYNDAEFLVDLVTEADRQGMGDGIAEAYLKSSLHEQSEATLDKYISSAHQVALNADIQAELATKSSTV
;
A
#
# COMPACT_ATOMS: atom_id res chain seq x y z
N ILE A 1 -10.59 -0.76 -0.80
CA ILE A 1 -11.69 -1.21 -1.70
C ILE A 1 -11.66 -2.72 -1.72
N HIS A 2 -12.78 -3.39 -1.48
CA HIS A 2 -12.80 -4.85 -1.30
C HIS A 2 -12.70 -5.62 -2.64
N SER A 3 -13.35 -5.14 -3.70
CA SER A 3 -13.35 -5.81 -5.00
C SER A 3 -13.51 -4.78 -6.12
N PRO A 4 -12.43 -4.05 -6.49
CA PRO A 4 -12.50 -3.11 -7.60
C PRO A 4 -12.69 -3.87 -8.91
N SER A 5 -13.42 -3.28 -9.87
CA SER A 5 -13.36 -3.76 -11.25
C SER A 5 -11.93 -3.62 -11.79
N GLN A 6 -11.54 -4.44 -12.77
CA GLN A 6 -10.22 -4.34 -13.41
C GLN A 6 -9.94 -2.91 -13.92
N TYR A 7 -10.94 -2.29 -14.56
CA TYR A 7 -10.83 -0.90 -15.02
C TYR A 7 -10.54 0.06 -13.85
N THR A 8 -11.31 -0.04 -12.76
CA THR A 8 -11.10 0.81 -11.58
C THR A 8 -9.73 0.56 -10.95
N PHE A 9 -9.28 -0.69 -10.89
CA PHE A 9 -7.96 -1.03 -10.34
C PHE A 9 -6.83 -0.33 -11.10
N HIS A 10 -6.90 -0.29 -12.43
CA HIS A 10 -5.89 0.38 -13.26
C HIS A 10 -5.92 1.91 -13.20
N LEU A 11 -6.94 2.52 -12.58
CA LEU A 11 -6.98 3.97 -12.34
C LEU A 11 -6.18 4.41 -11.12
N PHE A 12 -5.79 3.49 -10.22
CA PHE A 12 -4.99 3.85 -9.06
C PHE A 12 -3.53 4.01 -9.44
N ASP A 13 -2.93 5.16 -9.11
CA ASP A 13 -1.49 5.39 -9.30
C ASP A 13 -0.64 4.51 -8.37
N ARG A 14 -1.11 4.33 -7.13
CA ARG A 14 -0.43 3.57 -6.08
C ARG A 14 -1.37 2.60 -5.39
N LEU A 15 -0.81 1.45 -5.00
CA LEU A 15 -1.49 0.38 -4.27
C LEU A 15 -0.76 0.13 -2.95
N ILE A 16 -1.52 -0.03 -1.86
CA ILE A 16 -1.04 -0.59 -0.59
C ILE A 16 -1.71 -1.93 -0.34
N MET A 17 -0.92 -2.93 0.06
CA MET A 17 -1.40 -4.26 0.43
C MET A 17 -0.95 -4.60 1.84
N LEU A 18 -1.88 -5.16 2.62
CA LEU A 18 -1.68 -5.51 4.02
C LEU A 18 -1.96 -6.99 4.26
N VAL A 19 -1.12 -7.63 5.05
CA VAL A 19 -1.33 -9.00 5.57
C VAL A 19 -1.15 -8.95 7.08
N ARG A 20 -2.19 -9.34 7.83
CA ARG A 20 -2.16 -9.35 9.31
C ARG A 20 -1.63 -8.06 9.92
N GLY A 21 -2.00 -6.91 9.33
CA GLY A 21 -1.57 -5.59 9.78
C GLY A 21 -0.17 -5.15 9.35
N LYS A 22 0.57 -5.98 8.61
CA LYS A 22 1.90 -5.65 8.05
C LYS A 22 1.79 -5.22 6.59
N VAL A 23 2.58 -4.23 6.19
CA VAL A 23 2.68 -3.82 4.80
C VAL A 23 3.50 -4.86 4.04
N VAL A 24 2.88 -5.49 3.04
CA VAL A 24 3.55 -6.44 2.14
C VAL A 24 3.87 -5.84 0.78
N TYR A 25 3.23 -4.71 0.44
CA TYR A 25 3.53 -3.92 -0.74
C TYR A 25 2.97 -2.51 -0.57
N PHE A 26 3.77 -1.50 -0.91
CA PHE A 26 3.28 -0.15 -1.19
C PHE A 26 4.09 0.48 -2.30
N GLY A 27 3.42 0.84 -3.40
CA GLY A 27 4.12 1.30 -4.60
C GLY A 27 3.20 1.48 -5.81
N PRO A 28 3.77 1.70 -7.00
CA PRO A 28 3.00 1.89 -8.23
C PRO A 28 2.15 0.66 -8.58
N THR A 29 0.85 0.83 -8.82
CA THR A 29 -0.08 -0.29 -9.06
C THR A 29 0.38 -1.26 -10.15
N LYS A 30 1.07 -0.74 -11.19
CA LYS A 30 1.60 -1.51 -12.31
C LYS A 30 2.74 -2.48 -11.94
N GLU A 31 3.43 -2.24 -10.83
CA GLU A 31 4.56 -3.05 -10.36
C GLU A 31 4.14 -4.10 -9.33
N ALA A 32 2.92 -3.98 -8.77
CA ALA A 32 2.44 -4.84 -7.70
C ALA A 32 2.48 -6.33 -8.06
N THR A 33 1.98 -6.70 -9.25
CA THR A 33 1.95 -8.10 -9.72
C THR A 33 3.35 -8.68 -9.82
N THR A 34 4.28 -7.94 -10.43
CA THR A 34 5.68 -8.35 -10.58
C THR A 34 6.35 -8.55 -9.21
N PHE A 35 6.15 -7.61 -8.29
CA PHE A 35 6.71 -7.70 -6.94
C PHE A 35 6.15 -8.92 -6.19
N ALA A 36 4.84 -9.14 -6.23
CA ALA A 36 4.20 -10.23 -5.51
C ALA A 36 4.66 -11.60 -6.04
N ILE A 37 4.76 -11.77 -7.36
CA ILE A 37 5.28 -13.01 -7.98
C ILE A 37 6.74 -13.27 -7.57
N SER A 38 7.57 -12.22 -7.59
CA SER A 38 9.00 -12.33 -7.28
C SER A 38 9.28 -12.73 -5.84
N ASN A 39 8.42 -12.28 -4.91
CA ASN A 39 8.56 -12.53 -3.47
C ASN A 39 7.68 -13.68 -2.95
N SER A 40 6.83 -14.25 -3.81
CA SER A 40 6.02 -15.45 -3.52
C SER A 40 6.12 -16.48 -4.65
N PRO A 41 7.34 -16.87 -5.07
CA PRO A 41 7.51 -17.80 -6.18
C PRO A 41 6.85 -19.14 -5.82
N LYS A 42 6.14 -19.74 -6.79
CA LYS A 42 5.45 -21.04 -6.68
C LYS A 42 4.15 -21.04 -5.86
N VAL A 43 3.69 -19.89 -5.34
CA VAL A 43 2.40 -19.82 -4.64
C VAL A 43 1.22 -19.88 -5.60
N LYS A 44 1.25 -19.09 -6.69
CA LYS A 44 0.23 -19.10 -7.73
C LYS A 44 0.85 -18.67 -9.07
N GLU A 45 0.53 -19.39 -10.14
CA GLU A 45 0.90 -18.98 -11.50
C GLU A 45 -0.12 -17.96 -12.03
N MET A 46 0.37 -16.92 -12.69
CA MET A 46 -0.49 -15.93 -13.33
C MET A 46 -1.08 -16.52 -14.61
N THR A 47 -2.40 -16.66 -14.67
CA THR A 47 -3.11 -17.10 -15.88
C THR A 47 -3.35 -15.91 -16.80
N THR A 48 -3.10 -16.06 -18.09
CA THR A 48 -3.36 -15.02 -19.09
C THR A 48 -4.83 -14.60 -19.08
N GLY A 49 -5.10 -13.29 -18.92
CA GLY A 49 -6.46 -12.74 -18.88
C GLY A 49 -7.12 -12.74 -17.50
N TYR A 50 -6.42 -13.19 -16.44
CA TYR A 50 -6.92 -13.08 -15.08
C TYR A 50 -6.83 -11.64 -14.57
N ASN A 51 -7.79 -11.23 -13.74
CA ASN A 51 -7.85 -9.88 -13.18
C ASN A 51 -6.67 -9.66 -12.20
N ASP A 52 -5.84 -8.65 -12.46
CA ASP A 52 -4.66 -8.33 -11.63
C ASP A 52 -5.01 -8.12 -10.16
N ALA A 53 -6.15 -7.48 -9.86
CA ALA A 53 -6.58 -7.21 -8.50
C ALA A 53 -6.92 -8.52 -7.76
N GLU A 54 -7.65 -9.42 -8.43
CA GLU A 54 -7.99 -10.74 -7.88
C GLU A 54 -6.75 -11.60 -7.74
N PHE A 55 -5.84 -11.55 -8.72
CA PHE A 55 -4.57 -12.28 -8.68
C PHE A 55 -3.77 -11.92 -7.43
N LEU A 56 -3.59 -10.63 -7.19
CA LEU A 56 -2.84 -10.11 -6.06
C LEU A 56 -3.45 -10.53 -4.72
N VAL A 57 -4.78 -10.40 -4.58
CA VAL A 57 -5.49 -10.80 -3.35
C VAL A 57 -5.33 -12.30 -3.12
N ASP A 58 -5.54 -13.14 -4.14
CA ASP A 58 -5.42 -14.59 -4.03
C ASP A 58 -4.00 -15.02 -3.70
N LEU A 59 -3.00 -14.48 -4.41
CA LEU A 59 -1.60 -14.81 -4.22
C LEU A 59 -1.15 -14.49 -2.80
N VAL A 60 -1.49 -13.29 -2.31
CA VAL A 60 -1.09 -12.85 -0.97
C VAL A 60 -1.85 -13.59 0.13
N THR A 61 -3.13 -13.93 -0.10
CA THR A 61 -3.91 -14.76 0.83
C THR A 61 -3.35 -16.16 0.94
N GLU A 62 -3.01 -16.79 -0.19
CA GLU A 62 -2.43 -18.13 -0.19
C GLU A 62 -1.01 -18.14 0.38
N ALA A 63 -0.20 -17.11 0.09
CA ALA A 63 1.11 -16.95 0.71
C ALA A 63 1.01 -16.83 2.25
N ASP A 64 0.04 -16.08 2.77
CA ASP A 64 -0.20 -16.00 4.22
C ASP A 64 -0.61 -17.35 4.82
N ARG A 65 -1.49 -18.11 4.13
CA ARG A 65 -1.90 -19.46 4.55
C ARG A 65 -0.72 -20.43 4.60
N GLN A 66 0.26 -20.27 3.71
CA GLN A 66 1.49 -21.06 3.69
C GLN A 66 2.59 -20.51 4.63
N GLY A 67 2.29 -19.48 5.43
CA GLY A 67 3.23 -18.90 6.40
C GLY A 67 4.29 -17.99 5.79
N MET A 68 4.14 -17.59 4.52
CA MET A 68 5.08 -16.72 3.80
C MET A 68 4.77 -15.22 3.96
N GLY A 69 3.65 -14.84 4.59
CA GLY A 69 3.23 -13.45 4.75
C GLY A 69 4.31 -12.56 5.41
N ASP A 70 4.98 -13.07 6.44
CA ASP A 70 6.06 -12.34 7.12
C ASP A 70 7.29 -12.15 6.23
N GLY A 71 7.63 -13.14 5.41
CA GLY A 71 8.74 -13.04 4.46
C GLY A 71 8.50 -11.97 3.38
N ILE A 72 7.26 -11.84 2.90
CA ILE A 72 6.91 -10.80 1.92
C ILE A 72 6.99 -9.41 2.57
N ALA A 73 6.51 -9.26 3.82
CA ALA A 73 6.62 -8.01 4.57
C ALA A 73 8.08 -7.60 4.77
N GLU A 74 8.96 -8.54 5.15
CA GLU A 74 10.39 -8.28 5.26
C GLU A 74 11.04 -7.93 3.92
N ALA A 75 10.63 -8.60 2.83
CA ALA A 75 11.12 -8.30 1.49
C ALA A 75 10.73 -6.88 1.06
N TYR A 76 9.50 -6.45 1.37
CA TYR A 76 9.05 -5.08 1.12
C TYR A 76 9.90 -4.06 1.90
N LEU A 77 10.11 -4.27 3.20
CA LEU A 77 10.93 -3.36 4.03
C LEU A 77 12.36 -3.19 3.53
N LYS A 78 12.95 -4.23 2.91
CA LYS A 78 14.30 -4.22 2.32
C LYS A 78 14.33 -3.74 0.87
N SER A 79 13.17 -3.47 0.27
CA SER A 79 13.07 -3.09 -1.14
C SER A 79 13.26 -1.58 -1.34
N SER A 80 13.68 -1.21 -2.55
CA SER A 80 13.74 0.19 -2.97
C SER A 80 12.36 0.86 -2.99
N LEU A 81 11.26 0.10 -3.07
CA LEU A 81 9.89 0.62 -3.01
C LEU A 81 9.58 1.23 -1.63
N HIS A 82 10.08 0.60 -0.56
CA HIS A 82 9.93 1.13 0.79
C HIS A 82 10.72 2.43 0.96
N GLU A 83 11.99 2.44 0.53
CA GLU A 83 12.83 3.65 0.57
C GLU A 83 12.20 4.82 -0.21
N GLN A 84 11.67 4.55 -1.42
CA GLN A 84 10.98 5.56 -2.23
C GLN A 84 9.70 6.07 -1.57
N SER A 85 8.97 5.19 -0.87
CA SER A 85 7.74 5.56 -0.19
C SER A 85 8.01 6.43 1.04
N GLU A 86 9.03 6.12 1.82
CA GLU A 86 9.50 6.96 2.94
C GLU A 86 9.98 8.33 2.43
N ALA A 87 10.81 8.37 1.38
CA ALA A 87 11.26 9.63 0.80
C ALA A 87 10.09 10.50 0.26
N THR A 88 9.07 9.84 -0.29
CA THR A 88 7.85 10.52 -0.74
C THR A 88 7.05 11.06 0.46
N LEU A 89 6.95 10.30 1.54
CA LEU A 89 6.29 10.72 2.77
C LEU A 89 6.98 11.93 3.40
N ASP A 90 8.31 11.92 3.51
CA ASP A 90 9.11 13.05 4.01
C ASP A 90 8.91 14.32 3.16
N LYS A 91 8.82 14.15 1.84
CA LYS A 91 8.49 15.25 0.92
C LYS A 91 7.10 15.81 1.20
N TYR A 92 6.12 14.96 1.48
CA TYR A 92 4.77 15.42 1.82
C TYR A 92 4.73 16.12 3.17
N ILE A 93 5.38 15.57 4.20
CA ILE A 93 5.46 16.18 5.53
C ILE A 93 6.15 17.54 5.49
N SER A 94 7.25 17.66 4.74
CA SER A 94 7.94 18.95 4.57
C SER A 94 7.10 19.97 3.78
N SER A 95 6.33 19.52 2.77
CA SER A 95 5.40 20.39 2.05
C SER A 95 4.17 20.80 2.86
N ALA A 96 3.67 19.93 3.74
CA ALA A 96 2.49 20.19 4.57
C ALA A 96 2.72 21.33 5.57
N HIS A 97 3.95 21.48 6.08
CA HIS A 97 4.34 22.59 6.95
C HIS A 97 4.29 23.97 6.26
N GLN A 98 4.17 24.03 4.93
CA GLN A 98 4.05 25.28 4.18
C GLN A 98 2.59 25.73 3.97
N VAL A 99 1.62 24.88 4.30
CA VAL A 99 0.20 25.25 4.26
C VAL A 99 -0.14 25.93 5.59
N ALA A 100 -0.11 27.26 5.60
CA ALA A 100 -0.63 28.04 6.73
C ALA A 100 -2.11 27.65 6.93
N LEU A 101 -2.40 26.98 8.05
CA LEU A 101 -3.78 26.70 8.48
C LEU A 101 -4.53 28.04 8.52
N ASN A 102 -5.69 28.10 7.86
CA ASN A 102 -6.53 29.29 7.94
C ASN A 102 -6.94 29.54 9.40
N ALA A 103 -7.25 30.80 9.72
CA ALA A 103 -7.56 31.21 11.09
C ALA A 103 -8.73 30.40 11.70
N ASP A 104 -9.69 29.99 10.86
CA ASP A 104 -10.86 29.22 11.27
C ASP A 104 -10.49 27.80 11.75
N ILE A 105 -9.63 27.08 11.02
CA ILE A 105 -9.17 25.74 11.43
C ILE A 105 -8.30 25.83 12.70
N GLN A 106 -7.50 26.90 12.85
CA GLN A 106 -6.73 27.11 14.09
C GLN A 106 -7.64 27.35 15.30
N ALA A 107 -8.73 28.10 15.13
CA ALA A 107 -9.70 28.35 16.20
C ALA A 107 -10.47 27.07 16.62
N GLU A 108 -10.82 26.19 15.67
CA GLU A 108 -11.46 24.91 15.97
C GLU A 108 -10.51 23.91 16.67
N LEU A 109 -9.24 23.86 16.28
CA LEU A 109 -8.24 22.99 16.92
C LEU A 109 -7.96 23.44 18.37
N ALA A 110 -7.93 24.75 18.62
CA ALA A 110 -7.73 25.30 19.96
C ALA A 110 -8.91 25.01 20.90
N THR A 111 -10.14 24.94 20.39
CA THR A 111 -11.34 24.68 21.19
C THR A 111 -11.53 23.21 21.53
N LYS A 112 -11.21 22.28 20.61
CA LYS A 112 -11.34 20.82 20.87
C LYS A 112 -10.31 20.25 21.84
N SER A 113 -9.16 20.92 22.02
CA SER A 113 -8.12 20.52 22.99
C SER A 113 -8.55 20.71 24.47
N SER A 114 -9.63 21.47 24.73
CA SER A 114 -10.04 21.87 26.08
C SER A 114 -11.16 21.02 26.69
N THR A 115 -11.54 19.88 26.10
CA THR A 115 -12.54 18.98 26.70
C THR A 115 -11.87 17.69 27.17
N VAL A 116 -11.50 17.68 28.45
CA VAL A 116 -11.18 16.49 29.25
C VAL A 116 -12.43 16.08 30.02
#